data_AF-A0A0V0GRV2-F1
#
_entry.id   AF-A0A0V0GRV2-F1
#
_cell.length_a   1.000
_cell.length_b   1.000
_cell.length_c   1.000
_cell.angle_alpha   90.00
_cell.angle_beta   90.00
_cell.angle_gamma   90.00
#
_symmetry.space_group_name_H-M   'P 1'
#
loop_
_entity.id
_entity.type
_entity.pdbx_description
1 polymer ?
#
loop_
_entity_poly.entity_id
_entity_poly.type
_entity_poly.pdbx_seq_one_letter_code
_entity_poly.pdbx_strand_id
1 'polypeptide(L)'
;MWSIGILVEITADQQKLTFKNSPENRGKWCNVGLWKYSRHPNYFGEIFLWWGIFVASTPVLEGAEWLVVLGPVFLMVLLLFVSGIPLLEESADKKYGNVAEYIIYKDTTSPLILLPPGLYGMLPSWYKTIFLFEFPLYSRNLSQ
;
A
#
# COMPACT_ATOMS: atom_id res chain seq x y z
N MET A 1 8.02 -14.86 -5.78
CA MET A 1 7.79 -13.40 -5.67
C MET A 1 6.72 -12.94 -6.64
N TRP A 2 6.98 -13.02 -7.94
CA TRP A 2 6.02 -12.59 -8.98
C TRP A 2 4.60 -13.14 -8.79
N SER A 3 4.46 -14.48 -8.67
CA SER A 3 3.15 -15.12 -8.51
C SER A 3 2.40 -14.68 -7.26
N ILE A 4 3.11 -14.37 -6.17
CA ILE A 4 2.48 -13.87 -4.94
C ILE A 4 2.03 -12.43 -5.15
N GLY A 5 2.88 -11.60 -5.79
CA GLY A 5 2.56 -10.20 -6.07
C GLY A 5 1.31 -10.07 -6.94
N ILE A 6 1.24 -10.81 -8.04
CA ILE A 6 0.07 -10.79 -8.94
C ILE A 6 -1.19 -11.31 -8.26
N LEU A 7 -1.10 -12.35 -7.42
CA LEU A 7 -2.25 -12.86 -6.68
C LEU A 7 -2.77 -11.84 -5.66
N VAL A 8 -1.87 -11.16 -4.95
CA VAL A 8 -2.23 -10.10 -4.00
C VAL A 8 -2.89 -8.93 -4.72
N GLU A 9 -2.31 -8.48 -5.83
CA GLU A 9 -2.82 -7.36 -6.63
C GLU A 9 -4.24 -7.64 -7.16
N ILE A 10 -4.42 -8.76 -7.87
CA ILE A 10 -5.72 -9.15 -8.44
C ILE A 10 -6.76 -9.29 -7.33
N THR A 11 -6.40 -9.95 -6.22
CA THR A 11 -7.32 -10.16 -5.10
C THR A 11 -7.71 -8.83 -4.45
N ALA A 12 -6.75 -7.92 -4.25
CA ALA A 12 -7.00 -6.59 -3.68
C ALA A 12 -7.92 -5.76 -4.58
N ASP A 13 -7.67 -5.73 -5.88
CA ASP A 13 -8.47 -4.95 -6.82
C ASP A 13 -9.88 -5.51 -6.96
N GLN A 14 -10.02 -6.83 -7.03
CA GLN A 14 -11.34 -7.47 -7.05
C GLN A 14 -12.13 -7.16 -5.77
N GLN A 15 -11.48 -7.24 -4.60
CA GLN A 15 -12.12 -6.87 -3.32
C GLN A 15 -12.57 -5.40 -3.32
N LYS A 16 -11.73 -4.48 -3.82
CA LYS A 16 -12.05 -3.05 -3.91
C LYS A 16 -13.21 -2.78 -4.86
N LEU A 17 -13.23 -3.46 -6.00
CA LEU A 17 -14.29 -3.35 -7.00
C LEU A 17 -15.62 -3.83 -6.44
N THR A 18 -15.65 -5.03 -5.85
CA THR A 18 -16.83 -5.57 -5.19
C THR A 18 -17.31 -4.67 -4.04
N PHE A 19 -16.39 -4.13 -3.23
CA PHE A 19 -16.72 -3.20 -2.15
C PHE A 19 -17.41 -1.95 -2.68
N LYS A 20 -16.87 -1.32 -3.73
CA LYS A 20 -17.42 -0.08 -4.32
C LYS A 20 -18.76 -0.29 -5.03
N ASN A 21 -19.00 -1.48 -5.59
CA ASN A 21 -20.24 -1.79 -6.30
C ASN A 21 -21.42 -2.07 -5.36
N SER A 22 -21.18 -2.34 -4.07
CA SER A 22 -22.24 -2.53 -3.10
C SER A 22 -22.85 -1.19 -2.65
N PRO A 23 -24.19 -0.99 -2.77
CA PRO A 23 -24.86 0.23 -2.31
C PRO A 23 -24.66 0.52 -0.81
N GLU A 24 -24.50 -0.52 0.01
CA GLU A 24 -24.33 -0.42 1.47
C GLU A 24 -22.97 0.18 1.90
N ASN A 25 -22.02 0.21 0.97
CA ASN A 25 -20.66 0.71 1.16
C ASN A 25 -20.47 2.14 0.64
N ARG A 26 -21.54 2.77 0.12
CA ARG A 26 -21.49 4.17 -0.32
C ARG A 26 -21.04 5.06 0.83
N GLY A 27 -20.04 5.90 0.56
CA GLY A 27 -19.48 6.81 1.57
C GLY A 27 -18.56 6.13 2.60
N LYS A 28 -18.15 4.87 2.40
CA LYS A 28 -17.19 4.18 3.26
C LYS A 28 -15.86 3.94 2.53
N TRP A 29 -14.80 3.69 3.28
CA TRP A 29 -13.51 3.22 2.75
C TRP A 29 -13.47 1.70 2.72
N CYS A 30 -12.69 1.12 1.80
CA CYS A 30 -12.53 -0.32 1.70
C CYS A 30 -11.64 -0.81 2.85
N ASN A 31 -12.17 -1.64 3.72
CA ASN A 31 -11.46 -2.22 4.87
C ASN A 31 -11.66 -3.75 4.98
N VAL A 32 -12.00 -4.40 3.86
CA VAL A 32 -12.32 -5.84 3.79
C VAL A 32 -11.17 -6.64 3.17
N GLY A 33 -11.05 -7.91 3.55
CA GLY A 33 -10.04 -8.80 2.99
C GLY A 33 -8.62 -8.29 3.20
N LEU A 34 -7.85 -8.15 2.10
CA LEU A 34 -6.47 -7.64 2.14
C LEU A 34 -6.41 -6.18 2.58
N TRP A 35 -7.46 -5.40 2.32
CA TRP A 35 -7.56 -4.00 2.75
C TRP A 35 -7.67 -3.85 4.27
N LYS A 36 -7.94 -4.94 5.01
CA LYS A 36 -7.85 -4.94 6.47
C LYS A 36 -6.39 -5.00 6.96
N TYR A 37 -5.48 -5.54 6.15
CA TYR A 37 -4.09 -5.79 6.54
C TYR A 37 -3.12 -4.76 6.00
N SER A 38 -3.51 -4.05 4.93
CA SER A 38 -2.78 -2.95 4.35
C SER A 38 -3.76 -1.95 3.77
N ARG A 39 -3.44 -0.65 3.80
CA ARG A 39 -4.25 0.39 3.17
C ARG A 39 -4.11 0.40 1.67
N HIS A 40 -3.00 -0.12 1.11
CA HIS A 40 -2.75 -0.23 -0.33
C HIS A 40 -2.16 -1.61 -0.69
N PRO A 41 -2.92 -2.70 -0.48
CA PRO A 41 -2.43 -4.06 -0.71
C PRO A 41 -2.14 -4.33 -2.18
N ASN A 42 -2.84 -3.66 -3.10
CA ASN A 42 -2.58 -3.74 -4.53
C ASN A 42 -1.18 -3.21 -4.89
N TYR A 43 -0.76 -2.09 -4.32
CA TYR A 43 0.60 -1.56 -4.51
C TYR A 43 1.68 -2.43 -3.90
N PHE A 44 1.40 -3.13 -2.80
CA PHE A 44 2.31 -4.16 -2.30
C PHE A 44 2.48 -5.29 -3.33
N GLY A 45 1.37 -5.76 -3.92
CA GLY A 45 1.40 -6.76 -4.98
C GLY A 45 2.23 -6.31 -6.19
N GLU A 46 2.00 -5.10 -6.66
CA GLU A 46 2.70 -4.48 -7.78
C GLU A 46 4.22 -4.32 -7.51
N ILE A 47 4.60 -3.79 -6.34
CA ILE A 47 6.01 -3.69 -5.96
C ILE A 47 6.64 -5.10 -5.90
N PHE A 48 5.96 -6.06 -5.25
CA PHE A 48 6.50 -7.40 -5.06
C PHE A 48 6.65 -8.18 -6.37
N LEU A 49 5.76 -7.97 -7.34
CA LEU A 49 5.86 -8.61 -8.64
C LEU A 49 7.00 -8.02 -9.48
N TRP A 50 7.20 -6.71 -9.48
CA TRP A 50 8.29 -6.06 -10.23
C TRP A 50 9.66 -6.42 -9.67
N TRP A 51 9.81 -6.47 -8.35
CA TRP A 51 11.00 -7.04 -7.73
C TRP A 51 11.16 -8.53 -8.05
N GLY A 52 10.06 -9.27 -8.18
CA GLY A 52 10.08 -10.66 -8.63
C GLY A 52 10.63 -10.85 -10.05
N ILE A 53 10.27 -9.97 -10.99
CA ILE A 53 10.80 -9.97 -12.35
C ILE A 53 12.29 -9.67 -12.33
N PHE A 54 12.70 -8.64 -11.60
CA PHE A 54 14.12 -8.28 -11.46
C PHE A 54 14.95 -9.42 -10.89
N VAL A 55 14.51 -10.03 -9.79
CA VAL A 55 15.20 -11.18 -9.18
C VAL A 55 15.30 -12.34 -10.17
N ALA A 56 14.24 -12.62 -10.93
CA ALA A 56 14.24 -13.68 -11.94
C ALA A 56 15.20 -13.40 -13.12
N SER A 57 15.46 -12.13 -13.45
CA SER A 57 16.41 -11.77 -14.49
C SER A 57 17.87 -11.79 -14.02
N THR A 58 18.15 -11.70 -12.71
CA THR A 58 19.53 -11.62 -12.18
C THR A 58 20.54 -12.66 -12.71
N PRO A 59 20.18 -13.93 -13.01
CA PRO A 59 21.17 -14.91 -13.49
C PRO A 59 21.72 -14.61 -14.89
N VAL A 60 21.07 -13.75 -15.66
CA VAL A 60 21.45 -13.41 -17.04
C VAL A 60 21.99 -11.99 -17.19
N LEU A 61 22.10 -11.22 -16.09
CA LEU A 61 22.54 -9.83 -16.15
C LEU A 61 24.07 -9.72 -16.11
N GLU A 62 24.64 -9.06 -17.11
CA GLU A 62 26.07 -8.77 -17.18
C GLU A 62 26.37 -7.26 -17.34
N GLY A 63 27.44 -6.79 -16.70
CA GLY A 63 27.95 -5.42 -16.86
C GLY A 63 26.90 -4.31 -16.64
N ALA A 64 26.59 -3.55 -17.69
CA ALA A 64 25.66 -2.42 -17.63
C ALA A 64 24.17 -2.85 -17.54
N GLU A 65 23.84 -4.11 -17.79
CA GLU A 65 22.45 -4.60 -17.76
C GLU A 65 21.83 -4.53 -16.36
N TRP A 66 22.66 -4.48 -15.32
CA TRP A 66 22.24 -4.24 -13.94
C TRP A 66 21.45 -2.94 -13.74
N LEU A 67 21.55 -1.99 -14.68
CA LEU A 67 20.72 -0.79 -14.71
C LEU A 67 19.22 -1.09 -14.80
N VAL A 68 18.81 -2.31 -15.19
CA VAL A 68 17.40 -2.74 -15.16
C VAL A 68 16.76 -2.65 -13.76
N VAL A 69 17.56 -2.66 -12.69
CA VAL A 69 17.08 -2.42 -11.30
C VAL A 69 16.42 -1.05 -11.14
N LEU A 70 16.75 -0.09 -12.00
CA LEU A 70 16.12 1.24 -11.99
C LEU A 70 14.61 1.15 -12.25
N GLY A 71 14.14 0.13 -12.98
CA GLY A 71 12.71 -0.10 -13.22
C GLY A 71 11.90 -0.29 -11.93
N PRO A 72 12.12 -1.37 -11.15
CA PRO A 72 11.38 -1.59 -9.91
C PRO A 72 11.62 -0.49 -8.86
N VAL A 73 12.84 0.09 -8.80
CA VAL A 73 13.13 1.23 -7.90
C VAL A 73 12.30 2.45 -8.29
N PHE A 74 12.28 2.81 -9.57
CA PHE A 74 11.51 3.95 -10.07
C PHE A 74 10.01 3.78 -9.81
N LEU A 75 9.46 2.58 -10.09
CA LEU A 75 8.07 2.26 -9.80
C LEU A 75 7.75 2.39 -8.30
N MET A 76 8.61 1.84 -7.43
CA MET A 76 8.44 1.97 -5.99
C MET A 76 8.46 3.43 -5.54
N VAL A 77 9.34 4.27 -6.09
CA VAL A 77 9.39 5.70 -5.79
C VAL A 77 8.11 6.41 -6.23
N LEU A 78 7.60 6.14 -7.43
CA LEU A 78 6.36 6.71 -7.92
C LEU A 78 5.18 6.36 -7.01
N LEU A 79 5.09 5.10 -6.58
CA LEU A 79 4.01 4.62 -5.71
C LEU A 79 4.11 5.20 -4.29
N LEU A 80 5.31 5.26 -3.71
CA LEU A 80 5.48 5.69 -2.33
C LEU A 80 5.44 7.22 -2.15
N PHE A 81 5.92 7.99 -3.13
CA PHE A 81 6.21 9.42 -2.93
C PHE A 81 5.54 10.35 -3.93
N VAL A 82 5.04 9.86 -5.07
CA VAL A 82 4.53 10.72 -6.14
C VAL A 82 3.04 10.52 -6.35
N SER A 83 2.64 9.57 -7.19
CA SER A 83 1.28 9.43 -7.70
C SER A 83 0.47 8.31 -7.04
N GLY A 84 1.12 7.41 -6.30
CA GLY A 84 0.44 6.29 -5.64
C GLY A 84 -0.19 6.67 -4.31
N ILE A 85 0.42 6.18 -3.21
CA ILE A 85 -0.08 6.31 -1.85
C ILE A 85 -0.36 7.77 -1.44
N PRO A 86 0.53 8.75 -1.66
CA PRO A 86 0.31 10.12 -1.17
C PRO A 86 -1.01 10.73 -1.64
N LEU A 87 -1.30 10.63 -2.94
CA LEU A 87 -2.50 11.21 -3.54
C LEU A 87 -3.78 10.49 -3.09
N LEU A 88 -3.72 9.17 -2.94
CA LEU A 88 -4.87 8.37 -2.50
C LEU A 88 -5.19 8.60 -1.02
N GLU A 89 -4.17 8.67 -0.17
CA GLU A 89 -4.32 9.01 1.25
C GLU A 89 -4.88 10.42 1.41
N GLU A 90 -4.34 11.40 0.68
CA GLU A 90 -4.86 12.77 0.71
C GLU A 90 -6.34 12.84 0.28
N SER A 91 -6.72 12.11 -0.77
CA SER A 91 -8.12 12.06 -1.23
C SER A 91 -9.04 11.39 -0.20
N ALA A 92 -8.56 10.32 0.44
CA ALA A 92 -9.31 9.61 1.48
C ALA A 92 -9.46 10.46 2.74
N ASP A 93 -8.41 11.17 3.17
CA ASP A 93 -8.42 12.06 4.33
C ASP A 93 -9.39 13.23 4.13
N LYS A 94 -9.43 13.83 2.93
CA LYS A 94 -10.43 14.88 2.61
C LYS A 94 -11.86 14.38 2.71
N LYS A 95 -12.11 13.10 2.44
CA LYS A 95 -13.44 12.52 2.41
C LYS A 95 -13.88 11.93 3.75
N TYR A 96 -12.95 11.34 4.50
CA TYR A 96 -13.23 10.54 5.69
C TYR A 96 -12.50 11.00 6.95
N GLY A 97 -11.64 12.02 6.86
CA GLY A 97 -10.81 12.47 7.99
C GLY A 97 -11.57 12.96 9.21
N ASN A 98 -12.85 13.32 9.06
CA ASN A 98 -13.73 13.70 10.19
C ASN A 98 -14.47 12.50 10.82
N VAL A 99 -14.24 11.28 10.33
CA VAL A 99 -14.89 10.05 10.80
C VAL A 99 -13.95 9.32 11.76
N ALA A 100 -14.35 9.15 13.02
CA ALA A 100 -13.51 8.57 14.06
C ALA A 100 -13.02 7.14 13.70
N GLU A 101 -13.88 6.33 13.11
CA GLU A 101 -13.54 4.96 12.70
C GLU A 101 -12.51 4.93 11.56
N TYR A 102 -12.46 5.95 10.70
CA TYR A 102 -11.45 6.06 9.65
C TYR A 102 -10.07 6.37 10.24
N ILE A 103 -10.01 7.28 11.22
CA ILE A 103 -8.77 7.61 11.92
C ILE A 103 -8.22 6.36 12.61
N ILE A 104 -9.07 5.61 13.34
CA ILE A 104 -8.68 4.35 13.98
C ILE A 104 -8.16 3.34 12.93
N TYR A 105 -8.86 3.20 11.81
CA TYR A 105 -8.42 2.33 10.72
C TYR A 105 -7.04 2.72 10.20
N LYS A 106 -6.78 4.01 10.01
CA LYS A 106 -5.50 4.50 9.52
C LYS A 106 -4.35 4.30 10.50
N ASP A 107 -4.59 4.50 11.80
CA ASP A 107 -3.59 4.31 12.85
C ASP A 107 -3.23 2.83 13.10
N THR A 108 -4.19 1.95 12.83
CA THR A 108 -4.06 0.50 13.06
C THR A 108 -3.77 -0.31 11.81
N THR A 109 -3.74 0.30 10.62
CA THR A 109 -3.51 -0.42 9.36
C THR A 109 -2.29 0.12 8.63
N SER A 110 -1.32 -0.77 8.37
CA SER A 110 -0.10 -0.47 7.62
C SER A 110 -0.40 0.13 6.24
N PRO A 111 0.37 1.13 5.76
CA PRO A 111 0.13 1.72 4.44
C PRO A 111 0.39 0.74 3.29
N LEU A 112 1.42 -0.09 3.42
CA LEU A 112 1.88 -0.96 2.34
C LEU A 112 1.95 -2.43 2.75
N ILE A 113 2.69 -2.75 3.81
CA ILE A 113 2.97 -4.14 4.20
C ILE A 113 1.72 -4.81 4.76
N LEU A 114 1.42 -6.04 4.33
CA LEU A 114 0.32 -6.83 4.85
C LEU A 114 0.59 -7.27 6.30
N LEU A 115 -0.02 -6.58 7.26
CA LEU A 115 0.14 -6.87 8.69
C LEU A 115 -1.21 -6.88 9.42
N PRO A 116 -1.42 -7.80 10.38
CA PRO A 116 -2.59 -7.77 11.26
C PRO A 116 -2.72 -6.42 11.99
N PRO A 117 -3.92 -5.80 12.03
CA PRO A 117 -4.09 -4.49 12.66
C PRO A 117 -3.68 -4.40 14.13
N GLY A 118 -3.90 -5.49 14.88
CA GLY A 118 -3.48 -5.55 16.28
C GLY A 118 -1.96 -5.44 16.43
N LEU A 119 -1.19 -6.09 15.56
CA LEU A 119 0.26 -6.00 15.59
C LEU A 119 0.74 -4.62 15.17
N TYR A 120 0.17 -4.07 14.10
CA TYR A 120 0.55 -2.74 13.62
C TYR A 120 0.23 -1.65 14.66
N GLY A 121 -0.96 -1.69 15.26
CA GLY A 121 -1.39 -0.72 16.27
C GLY A 121 -0.48 -0.64 17.50
N MET A 122 0.20 -1.75 17.85
CA MET A 122 1.12 -1.81 19.00
C MET A 122 2.50 -1.21 18.72
N LEU A 123 2.86 -0.98 17.46
CA LEU A 123 4.21 -0.53 17.10
C LEU A 123 4.40 0.97 17.33
N PRO A 124 5.56 1.41 17.85
CA PRO A 124 5.89 2.83 17.94
C PRO A 124 5.94 3.52 16.58
N SER A 125 5.59 4.81 16.52
CA SER A 125 5.54 5.58 15.26
C SER A 125 6.87 5.59 14.51
N TRP A 126 8.00 5.73 15.21
CA TRP A 126 9.33 5.71 14.58
C TRP A 126 9.61 4.38 13.86
N TYR A 127 9.13 3.26 14.42
CA TYR A 127 9.29 1.94 13.83
C TYR A 127 8.43 1.80 12.58
N LYS A 128 7.17 2.26 12.65
CA LYS A 128 6.25 2.30 11.51
C LYS A 128 6.82 3.10 10.35
N THR A 129 7.41 4.27 10.61
CA THR A 129 8.01 5.10 9.56
C THR A 129 9.22 4.45 8.90
N ILE A 130 10.12 3.86 9.68
CA ILE A 130 11.37 3.31 9.15
C ILE A 130 11.16 1.99 8.42
N PHE A 131 10.38 1.08 9.01
CA PHE A 131 10.29 -0.31 8.53
C PHE A 131 9.00 -0.61 7.77
N LEU A 132 7.94 0.15 8.00
CA LEU A 132 6.60 -0.10 7.44
C LEU A 132 6.13 1.01 6.51
N PHE A 133 7.02 1.94 6.16
CA PHE A 133 6.77 3.04 5.22
C PHE A 133 5.67 4.01 5.68
N GLU A 134 5.38 4.13 6.97
CA GLU A 134 4.42 5.12 7.49
C GLU A 134 5.03 6.52 7.49
N PHE A 135 5.08 7.16 6.33
CA PHE A 135 5.67 8.49 6.19
C PHE A 135 4.68 9.59 6.63
N PRO A 136 5.16 10.67 7.29
CA PRO A 136 4.31 11.78 7.72
C PRO A 136 3.50 12.42 6.58
N LEU A 137 4.00 12.31 5.35
CA LEU A 137 3.34 12.83 4.16
C LEU A 137 1.96 12.17 3.90
N TYR A 138 1.74 10.94 4.39
CA TYR A 138 0.47 10.22 4.26
C TYR A 138 -0.63 10.75 5.17
N SER A 139 -0.31 11.55 6.19
CA SER A 139 -1.29 12.08 7.16
C SER A 139 -1.29 13.61 7.22
N ARG A 140 -0.80 14.29 6.19
CA ARG A 140 -0.66 15.76 6.15
C ARG A 140 -1.95 16.54 6.41
N ASN A 141 -3.09 15.97 6.06
CA ASN A 141 -4.39 16.64 6.12
C ASN A 141 -5.29 16.14 7.26
N LEU A 142 -4.80 15.22 8.11
CA LEU A 142 -5.50 14.82 9.31
C LEU A 142 -5.08 15.75 10.45
N SER A 143 -6.06 16.38 11.11
CA SER A 143 -5.79 17.13 12.33
C SER A 143 -5.21 16.16 13.38
N GLN A 144 -3.96 16.43 13.80
CA GLN A 144 -3.32 15.70 14.89
C GLN A 144 -3.98 16.01 16.23
#